data_AF-A0A970G596-F1
#
_entry.id   AF-A0A970G596-F1
#
_cell.length_a   1.000
_cell.length_b   1.000
_cell.length_c   1.000
_cell.angle_alpha   90.00
_cell.angle_beta   90.00
_cell.angle_gamma   90.00
#
_symmetry.space_group_name_H-M   'P 1'
#
loop_
_entity.id
_entity.type
_entity.pdbx_description
1 polymer ?
#
loop_
_entity_poly.entity_id
_entity_poly.type
_entity_poly.pdbx_seq_one_letter_code
_entity_poly.pdbx_strand_id
1 'polypeptide(L)'
;MDNAATSYPKPETVYETVDRFNRFIGGNPGRGSNRSTLEAGSVILQTREALAELFNVKDSSRIAFTHNVTDALNIGLKGILGPRDHVITTSMEHNAVARPLYHMSQQGVEWTVVPCDSEGKLDPEDIRKAVKPNTRMICMLHASNLTGTIMPIEAVGKIAHEKNVLFMVDCAQTAGVLPIDVERFHIDLLAFTGHKSLFGLQGTGGLYVRPGLTVNPLKHGGTGSFSEYLEHPSLMPDVLESGTLNTPGLAGLWAGIQFIQATGLDTICRKEQALTEQLIEGLSSIHGVTIYGPSDIKQRTAVISMNIEGIDCGELSVALDYEYGIITRSGLHCAPLAHQTIGTFESGSCRFSPGFFTTEDDIDAVIKAVHSLATR
;
A
#
# COMPACT_ATOMS: atom_id res chain seq x y z
N MET A 1 1.25 16.94 -6.29
CA MET A 1 0.30 16.58 -5.22
C MET A 1 -0.32 15.19 -5.47
N ASP A 2 0.46 14.19 -5.90
CA ASP A 2 -0.03 12.84 -6.25
C ASP A 2 0.81 11.69 -5.65
N ASN A 3 1.34 11.89 -4.43
CA ASN A 3 2.23 10.93 -3.78
C ASN A 3 1.54 9.58 -3.45
N ALA A 4 0.21 9.56 -3.30
CA ALA A 4 -0.56 8.34 -3.08
C ALA A 4 -0.65 7.45 -4.34
N ALA A 5 -0.35 7.98 -5.53
CA ALA A 5 -0.14 7.17 -6.74
C ALA A 5 1.27 6.57 -6.75
N THR A 6 2.28 7.43 -6.61
CA THR A 6 3.69 7.08 -6.46
C THR A 6 4.39 8.26 -5.80
N SER A 7 5.27 8.03 -4.82
CA SER A 7 5.98 9.15 -4.18
C SER A 7 6.91 9.82 -5.20
N TYR A 8 6.96 11.14 -5.20
CA TYR A 8 7.88 11.91 -6.04
C TYR A 8 8.10 13.32 -5.46
N PRO A 9 9.36 13.80 -5.42
CA PRO A 9 10.60 13.09 -5.75
C PRO A 9 10.93 11.94 -4.77
N LYS A 10 11.94 11.14 -5.09
CA LYS A 10 12.55 10.21 -4.12
C LYS A 10 13.70 10.91 -3.38
N PRO A 11 14.10 10.43 -2.19
CA PRO A 11 15.35 10.86 -1.56
C PRO A 11 16.55 10.65 -2.50
N GLU A 12 17.51 11.57 -2.51
CA GLU A 12 18.68 11.50 -3.40
C GLU A 12 19.47 10.19 -3.25
N THR A 13 19.56 9.69 -2.03
CA THR A 13 20.21 8.41 -1.69
C THR A 13 19.63 7.23 -2.47
N VAL A 14 18.35 7.27 -2.85
CA VAL A 14 17.71 6.23 -3.68
C VAL A 14 18.28 6.24 -5.09
N TYR A 15 18.41 7.42 -5.72
CA TYR A 15 18.94 7.54 -7.07
C TYR A 15 20.41 7.12 -7.12
N GLU A 16 21.23 7.62 -6.19
CA GLU A 16 22.66 7.30 -6.10
C GLU A 16 22.90 5.80 -5.86
N THR A 17 22.10 5.17 -5.00
CA THR A 17 22.25 3.74 -4.68
C THR A 17 21.97 2.87 -5.90
N VAL A 18 20.93 3.20 -6.67
CA VAL A 18 20.57 2.46 -7.88
C VAL A 18 21.59 2.66 -8.98
N ASP A 19 22.07 3.89 -9.20
CA ASP A 19 23.13 4.18 -10.17
C ASP A 19 24.41 3.43 -9.82
N ARG A 20 24.83 3.46 -8.55
CA ARG A 20 26.00 2.73 -8.05
C ARG A 20 25.84 1.21 -8.24
N PHE A 21 24.67 0.66 -7.91
CA PHE A 21 24.40 -0.77 -8.08
C PHE A 21 24.60 -1.19 -9.55
N ASN A 22 24.05 -0.42 -10.49
CA ASN A 22 24.12 -0.74 -11.91
C ASN A 22 25.52 -0.55 -12.50
N ARG A 23 26.28 0.45 -12.05
CA ARG A 23 27.64 0.71 -12.56
C ARG A 23 28.68 -0.25 -12.02
N PHE A 24 28.56 -0.69 -10.77
CA PHE A 24 29.66 -1.33 -10.05
C PHE A 24 29.35 -2.70 -9.45
N ILE A 25 28.07 -3.04 -9.22
CA ILE A 25 27.68 -4.33 -8.60
C ILE A 25 27.17 -5.28 -9.70
N GLY A 26 26.00 -5.00 -10.29
CA GLY A 26 25.48 -5.64 -11.52
C GLY A 26 25.37 -7.18 -11.57
N GLY A 27 25.75 -7.90 -10.51
CA GLY A 27 25.76 -9.36 -10.48
C GLY A 27 24.37 -9.96 -10.32
N ASN A 28 24.18 -11.20 -10.80
CA ASN A 28 22.97 -11.98 -10.55
C ASN A 28 23.13 -12.72 -9.20
N PRO A 29 22.34 -12.37 -8.16
CA PRO A 29 22.43 -13.01 -6.84
C PRO A 29 22.14 -14.51 -6.88
N GLY A 30 22.81 -15.29 -6.03
CA GLY A 30 22.54 -16.73 -5.86
C GLY A 30 23.01 -17.64 -7.01
N ARG A 31 23.67 -17.11 -8.04
CA ARG A 31 24.09 -17.87 -9.24
C ARG A 31 25.60 -17.89 -9.49
N GLY A 32 26.41 -17.66 -8.47
CA GLY A 32 27.87 -17.65 -8.55
C GLY A 32 28.55 -17.29 -7.24
N SER A 33 29.88 -17.41 -7.20
CA SER A 33 30.71 -17.13 -6.02
C SER A 33 31.60 -15.88 -6.18
N ASN A 34 31.41 -15.10 -7.24
CA ASN A 34 32.19 -13.89 -7.46
C ASN A 34 31.73 -12.74 -6.55
N ARG A 35 32.61 -11.76 -6.34
CA ARG A 35 32.38 -10.61 -5.44
C ARG A 35 31.08 -9.86 -5.75
N SER A 36 30.81 -9.60 -7.03
CA SER A 36 29.60 -8.92 -7.49
C SER A 36 28.31 -9.68 -7.17
N THR A 37 28.30 -11.00 -7.29
CA THR A 37 27.17 -11.86 -6.92
C THR A 37 26.95 -11.90 -5.41
N LEU A 38 28.02 -11.91 -4.61
CA LEU A 38 27.93 -11.84 -3.14
C LEU A 38 27.40 -10.48 -2.67
N GLU A 39 27.90 -9.38 -3.24
CA GLU A 39 27.42 -8.03 -2.94
C GLU A 39 25.94 -7.87 -3.35
N ALA A 40 25.52 -8.41 -4.49
CA ALA A 40 24.10 -8.42 -4.90
C ALA A 40 23.21 -9.25 -3.94
N GLY A 41 23.69 -10.39 -3.46
CA GLY A 41 22.99 -11.19 -2.44
C GLY A 41 22.84 -10.46 -1.11
N SER A 42 23.88 -9.72 -0.70
CA SER A 42 23.84 -8.87 0.49
C SER A 42 22.75 -7.79 0.41
N VAL A 43 22.57 -7.16 -0.75
CA VAL A 43 21.52 -6.15 -0.95
C VAL A 43 20.14 -6.74 -0.70
N ILE A 44 19.85 -7.93 -1.23
CA ILE A 44 18.56 -8.61 -1.02
C ILE A 44 18.33 -8.88 0.47
N LEU A 45 19.33 -9.43 1.15
CA LEU A 45 19.23 -9.74 2.59
C LEU A 45 19.03 -8.46 3.41
N GLN A 46 19.83 -7.42 3.18
CA GLN A 46 19.74 -6.15 3.89
C GLN A 46 18.41 -5.44 3.64
N THR A 47 17.89 -5.49 2.42
CA THR A 47 16.55 -4.97 2.12
C THR A 47 15.50 -5.70 2.95
N ARG A 48 15.62 -7.03 3.03
CA ARG A 48 14.67 -7.88 3.75
C ARG A 48 14.75 -7.67 5.26
N GLU A 49 15.94 -7.53 5.81
CA GLU A 49 16.18 -7.20 7.23
C GLU A 49 15.64 -5.81 7.59
N ALA A 50 15.86 -4.80 6.73
CA ALA A 50 15.34 -3.46 6.96
C ALA A 50 13.80 -3.42 6.95
N LEU A 51 13.16 -4.19 6.06
CA LEU A 51 11.70 -4.37 6.08
C LEU A 51 11.24 -5.13 7.32
N ALA A 52 12.00 -6.13 7.76
CA ALA A 52 11.68 -6.90 8.94
C ALA A 52 11.72 -6.03 10.20
N GLU A 53 12.74 -5.19 10.34
CA GLU A 53 12.82 -4.18 11.40
C GLU A 53 11.64 -3.20 11.34
N LEU A 54 11.34 -2.66 10.15
CA LEU A 54 10.25 -1.69 9.97
C LEU A 54 8.88 -2.23 10.36
N PHE A 55 8.63 -3.53 10.16
CA PHE A 55 7.34 -4.18 10.42
C PHE A 55 7.30 -5.03 11.69
N ASN A 56 8.36 -5.02 12.50
CA ASN A 56 8.54 -5.88 13.67
C ASN A 56 8.44 -7.40 13.36
N VAL A 57 9.04 -7.83 12.24
CA VAL A 57 9.15 -9.24 11.85
C VAL A 57 10.44 -9.82 12.44
N LYS A 58 10.31 -10.92 13.20
CA LYS A 58 11.45 -11.56 13.88
C LYS A 58 12.44 -12.28 12.96
N ASP A 59 11.95 -12.81 11.85
CA ASP A 59 12.73 -13.58 10.88
C ASP A 59 12.50 -13.00 9.48
N SER A 60 13.52 -12.33 8.94
CA SER A 60 13.45 -11.65 7.66
C SER A 60 13.11 -12.63 6.51
N SER A 61 13.48 -13.91 6.59
CA SER A 61 13.16 -14.92 5.57
C SER A 61 11.66 -15.11 5.33
N ARG A 62 10.82 -14.63 6.26
CA ARG A 62 9.35 -14.64 6.17
C ARG A 62 8.78 -13.55 5.27
N ILE A 63 9.60 -12.68 4.72
CA ILE A 63 9.21 -11.70 3.71
C ILE A 63 9.62 -12.24 2.36
N ALA A 64 8.71 -12.29 1.39
CA ALA A 64 9.01 -12.57 -0.02
C ALA A 64 8.82 -11.32 -0.87
N PHE A 65 9.69 -11.10 -1.86
CA PHE A 65 9.63 -9.98 -2.77
C PHE A 65 8.72 -10.27 -3.96
N THR A 66 7.94 -9.26 -4.33
CA THR A 66 7.04 -9.26 -5.48
C THR A 66 7.27 -8.00 -6.30
N HIS A 67 6.62 -7.86 -7.47
CA HIS A 67 6.76 -6.65 -8.28
C HIS A 67 6.03 -5.44 -7.69
N ASN A 68 5.04 -5.67 -6.84
CA ASN A 68 4.18 -4.64 -6.21
C ASN A 68 3.20 -5.31 -5.22
N VAL A 69 2.41 -4.48 -4.52
CA VAL A 69 1.37 -4.96 -3.61
C VAL A 69 0.27 -5.79 -4.29
N THR A 70 -0.06 -5.52 -5.56
CA THR A 70 -1.08 -6.28 -6.29
C THR A 70 -0.66 -7.74 -6.49
N ASP A 71 0.62 -7.97 -6.83
CA ASP A 71 1.17 -9.33 -6.92
C ASP A 71 1.13 -10.02 -5.55
N ALA A 72 1.52 -9.33 -4.48
CA ALA A 72 1.49 -9.86 -3.11
C ALA A 72 0.07 -10.22 -2.65
N LEU A 73 -0.90 -9.34 -2.92
CA LEU A 73 -2.33 -9.58 -2.65
C LEU A 73 -2.85 -10.78 -3.44
N ASN A 74 -2.49 -10.91 -4.72
CA ASN A 74 -2.88 -12.07 -5.50
C ASN A 74 -2.30 -13.36 -4.93
N ILE A 75 -1.02 -13.37 -4.53
CA ILE A 75 -0.37 -14.54 -3.91
C ILE A 75 -1.07 -14.92 -2.60
N GLY A 76 -1.30 -13.96 -1.69
CA GLY A 76 -1.95 -14.24 -0.40
C GLY A 76 -3.40 -14.72 -0.57
N LEU A 77 -4.17 -14.09 -1.46
CA LEU A 77 -5.57 -14.47 -1.71
C LEU A 77 -5.67 -15.84 -2.40
N LYS A 78 -5.08 -15.98 -3.59
CA LYS A 78 -5.22 -17.19 -4.43
C LYS A 78 -4.38 -18.37 -3.92
N GLY A 79 -3.32 -18.09 -3.17
CA GLY A 79 -2.47 -19.12 -2.58
C GLY A 79 -3.09 -19.79 -1.35
N ILE A 80 -4.16 -19.23 -0.78
CA ILE A 80 -4.80 -19.69 0.46
C ILE A 80 -6.26 -20.06 0.25
N LEU A 81 -7.03 -19.21 -0.42
CA LEU A 81 -8.48 -19.38 -0.56
C LEU A 81 -8.81 -20.33 -1.72
N GLY A 82 -9.70 -21.28 -1.46
CA GLY A 82 -10.28 -22.17 -2.45
C GLY A 82 -11.81 -22.13 -2.46
N PRO A 83 -12.46 -22.88 -3.38
CA PRO A 83 -13.91 -22.98 -3.40
C PRO A 83 -14.49 -23.37 -2.04
N ARG A 84 -15.59 -22.73 -1.63
CA ARG A 84 -16.28 -22.84 -0.32
C ARG A 84 -15.65 -22.09 0.85
N ASP A 85 -14.42 -21.58 0.71
CA ASP A 85 -13.87 -20.67 1.69
C ASP A 85 -14.62 -19.34 1.66
N HIS A 86 -14.75 -18.72 2.82
CA HIS A 86 -15.32 -17.38 2.97
C HIS A 86 -14.25 -16.35 3.31
N VAL A 87 -14.29 -15.19 2.65
CA VAL A 87 -13.40 -14.05 2.89
C VAL A 87 -14.22 -12.78 3.15
N ILE A 88 -13.74 -12.00 4.12
CA ILE A 88 -14.34 -10.72 4.51
C ILE A 88 -13.40 -9.57 4.11
N THR A 89 -13.95 -8.53 3.49
CA THR A 89 -13.25 -7.27 3.22
C THR A 89 -14.09 -6.07 3.61
N THR A 90 -13.56 -4.85 3.48
CA THR A 90 -14.35 -3.62 3.66
C THR A 90 -14.93 -3.11 2.34
N SER A 91 -15.85 -2.15 2.39
CA SER A 91 -16.31 -1.44 1.20
C SER A 91 -15.33 -0.40 0.67
N MET A 92 -14.19 -0.20 1.36
CA MET A 92 -13.18 0.79 0.98
C MET A 92 -12.01 0.22 0.18
N GLU A 93 -12.02 -1.08 -0.14
CA GLU A 93 -10.89 -1.75 -0.77
C GLU A 93 -10.51 -1.21 -2.16
N HIS A 94 -9.20 -1.26 -2.43
CA HIS A 94 -8.64 -1.03 -3.76
C HIS A 94 -8.91 -2.24 -4.68
N ASN A 95 -8.93 -2.01 -6.00
CA ASN A 95 -9.11 -3.05 -7.02
C ASN A 95 -8.07 -4.18 -6.97
N ALA A 96 -6.92 -3.95 -6.33
CA ALA A 96 -5.91 -4.99 -6.08
C ALA A 96 -6.43 -6.10 -5.14
N VAL A 97 -7.43 -5.80 -4.31
CA VAL A 97 -8.18 -6.77 -3.50
C VAL A 97 -9.49 -7.15 -4.18
N ALA A 98 -10.29 -6.15 -4.60
CA ALA A 98 -11.64 -6.40 -5.10
C ALA A 98 -11.70 -7.22 -6.40
N ARG A 99 -10.80 -6.99 -7.37
CA ARG A 99 -10.84 -7.71 -8.65
C ARG A 99 -10.44 -9.19 -8.52
N PRO A 100 -9.37 -9.55 -7.80
CA PRO A 100 -9.08 -10.96 -7.53
C PRO A 100 -10.22 -11.67 -6.81
N LEU A 101 -10.82 -11.03 -5.79
CA LEU A 101 -11.93 -11.63 -5.04
C LEU A 101 -13.20 -11.79 -5.88
N TYR A 102 -13.54 -10.80 -6.70
CA TYR A 102 -14.65 -10.93 -7.64
C TYR A 102 -14.44 -12.09 -8.62
N HIS A 103 -13.22 -12.28 -9.13
CA HIS A 103 -12.89 -13.41 -9.98
C HIS A 103 -13.02 -14.75 -9.24
N MET A 104 -12.49 -14.84 -8.03
CA MET A 104 -12.54 -16.05 -7.20
C MET A 104 -13.95 -16.37 -6.72
N SER A 105 -14.82 -15.37 -6.57
CA SER A 105 -16.22 -15.61 -6.21
C SER A 105 -16.99 -16.32 -7.32
N GLN A 106 -16.63 -16.08 -8.58
CA GLN A 106 -17.15 -16.87 -9.72
C GLN A 106 -16.65 -18.32 -9.71
N GLN A 107 -15.62 -18.64 -8.91
CA GLN A 107 -15.04 -19.97 -8.74
C GLN A 107 -15.48 -20.63 -7.43
N GLY A 108 -16.42 -20.02 -6.70
CA GLY A 108 -17.02 -20.58 -5.49
C GLY A 108 -16.42 -20.12 -4.17
N VAL A 109 -15.53 -19.12 -4.15
CA VAL A 109 -15.17 -18.40 -2.91
C VAL A 109 -16.35 -17.51 -2.50
N GLU A 110 -16.75 -17.57 -1.24
CA GLU A 110 -17.76 -16.68 -0.70
C GLU A 110 -17.12 -15.36 -0.27
N TRP A 111 -17.61 -14.22 -0.74
CA TRP A 111 -17.02 -12.90 -0.46
C TRP A 111 -18.06 -11.99 0.21
N THR A 112 -17.79 -11.59 1.46
CA THR A 112 -18.58 -10.57 2.17
C THR A 112 -17.83 -9.24 2.18
N VAL A 113 -18.51 -8.18 1.75
CA VAL A 113 -18.04 -6.80 1.84
C VAL A 113 -18.77 -6.13 3.01
N VAL A 114 -18.03 -5.78 4.06
CA VAL A 114 -18.57 -5.04 5.21
C VAL A 114 -18.62 -3.55 4.87
N PRO A 115 -19.80 -2.90 4.95
CA PRO A 115 -19.92 -1.48 4.64
C PRO A 115 -19.21 -0.62 5.68
N CYS A 116 -18.47 0.39 5.20
CA CYS A 116 -18.00 1.50 6.00
C CYS A 116 -19.02 2.65 5.98
N ASP A 117 -18.85 3.64 6.87
CA ASP A 117 -19.67 4.85 6.87
C ASP A 117 -19.31 5.81 5.72
N SER A 118 -20.02 6.94 5.63
CA SER A 118 -19.80 7.95 4.60
C SER A 118 -18.44 8.65 4.66
N GLU A 119 -17.73 8.57 5.79
CA GLU A 119 -16.34 9.03 5.92
C GLU A 119 -15.33 7.89 5.61
N GLY A 120 -15.81 6.70 5.27
CA GLY A 120 -15.02 5.52 5.01
C GLY A 120 -14.47 4.85 6.27
N LYS A 121 -15.04 5.12 7.45
CA LYS A 121 -14.63 4.50 8.71
C LYS A 121 -15.32 3.15 8.89
N LEU A 122 -14.59 2.21 9.47
CA LEU A 122 -15.06 0.86 9.77
C LEU A 122 -15.34 0.74 11.27
N ASP A 123 -16.51 0.19 11.63
CA ASP A 123 -16.73 -0.40 12.95
C ASP A 123 -16.16 -1.83 12.96
N PRO A 124 -15.12 -2.13 13.76
CA PRO A 124 -14.58 -3.49 13.87
C PRO A 124 -15.63 -4.55 14.24
N GLU A 125 -16.67 -4.20 14.98
CA GLU A 125 -17.70 -5.15 15.38
C GLU A 125 -18.54 -5.63 14.19
N ASP A 126 -18.61 -4.88 13.10
CA ASP A 126 -19.28 -5.35 11.88
C ASP A 126 -18.48 -6.43 11.15
N ILE A 127 -17.14 -6.39 11.23
CA ILE A 127 -16.29 -7.52 10.83
C ILE A 127 -16.59 -8.73 11.71
N ARG A 128 -16.66 -8.54 13.04
CA ARG A 128 -16.95 -9.62 13.98
C ARG A 128 -18.29 -10.32 13.68
N LYS A 129 -19.33 -9.55 13.35
CA LYS A 129 -20.66 -10.06 12.98
C LYS A 129 -20.65 -10.79 11.63
N ALA A 130 -19.79 -10.39 10.70
CA ALA A 130 -19.66 -11.00 9.38
C ALA A 130 -18.94 -12.38 9.40
N VAL A 131 -18.27 -12.75 10.50
CA VAL A 131 -17.58 -14.04 10.62
C VAL A 131 -18.56 -15.21 10.61
N LYS A 132 -18.43 -16.07 9.60
CA LYS A 132 -19.12 -17.35 9.39
C LYS A 132 -18.23 -18.55 9.76
N PRO A 133 -18.79 -19.76 9.97
CA PRO A 133 -18.01 -20.97 10.25
C PRO A 133 -16.96 -21.34 9.19
N ASN A 134 -17.20 -20.99 7.92
CA ASN A 134 -16.27 -21.21 6.80
C ASN A 134 -15.35 -20.00 6.53
N THR A 135 -15.33 -18.98 7.40
CA THR A 135 -14.46 -17.80 7.20
C THR A 135 -13.01 -18.22 7.33
N ARG A 136 -12.28 -18.11 6.22
CA ARG A 136 -10.86 -18.45 6.14
C ARG A 136 -9.98 -17.24 6.34
N MET A 137 -10.41 -16.06 5.87
CA MET A 137 -9.59 -14.84 5.87
C MET A 137 -10.42 -13.56 6.07
N ILE A 138 -9.85 -12.60 6.77
CA ILE A 138 -10.20 -11.17 6.70
C ILE A 138 -9.07 -10.49 5.94
N CYS A 139 -9.38 -9.78 4.86
CA CYS A 139 -8.41 -9.02 4.06
C CYS A 139 -8.86 -7.56 3.97
N MET A 140 -8.01 -6.63 4.39
CA MET A 140 -8.35 -5.21 4.34
C MET A 140 -7.12 -4.31 4.14
N LEU A 141 -7.35 -3.16 3.53
CA LEU A 141 -6.36 -2.09 3.54
C LEU A 141 -6.17 -1.47 4.94
N HIS A 142 -4.97 -0.93 5.19
CA HIS A 142 -4.67 -0.17 6.42
C HIS A 142 -5.09 1.31 6.27
N ALA A 143 -5.00 1.90 5.08
CA ALA A 143 -5.57 3.22 4.82
C ALA A 143 -6.08 3.36 3.39
N SER A 144 -7.21 4.07 3.24
CA SER A 144 -7.85 4.25 1.94
C SER A 144 -6.99 5.11 1.02
N ASN A 145 -6.76 4.66 -0.21
CA ASN A 145 -6.12 5.48 -1.24
C ASN A 145 -7.03 6.58 -1.82
N LEU A 146 -8.29 6.64 -1.38
CA LEU A 146 -9.29 7.60 -1.82
C LEU A 146 -9.46 8.71 -0.79
N THR A 147 -9.88 8.35 0.43
CA THR A 147 -10.20 9.31 1.50
C THR A 147 -9.09 9.45 2.54
N GLY A 148 -8.02 8.66 2.45
CA GLY A 148 -6.99 8.59 3.47
C GLY A 148 -7.42 7.91 4.76
N THR A 149 -8.70 7.54 4.93
CA THR A 149 -9.24 6.98 6.17
C THR A 149 -8.40 5.80 6.64
N ILE A 150 -7.89 5.89 7.87
CA ILE A 150 -7.10 4.85 8.52
C ILE A 150 -8.06 3.81 9.10
N MET A 151 -7.83 2.56 8.73
CA MET A 151 -8.63 1.43 9.22
C MET A 151 -8.12 0.92 10.56
N PRO A 152 -9.00 0.45 11.46
CA PRO A 152 -8.65 -0.03 12.80
C PRO A 152 -8.07 -1.45 12.77
N ILE A 153 -6.93 -1.65 12.08
CA ILE A 153 -6.35 -2.99 11.85
C ILE A 153 -5.93 -3.70 13.15
N GLU A 154 -5.56 -2.97 14.22
CA GLU A 154 -5.25 -3.57 15.52
C GLU A 154 -6.50 -4.24 16.14
N ALA A 155 -7.65 -3.55 16.08
CA ALA A 155 -8.90 -4.09 16.59
C ALA A 155 -9.40 -5.28 15.74
N VAL A 156 -9.30 -5.17 14.42
CA VAL A 156 -9.67 -6.25 13.50
C VAL A 156 -8.73 -7.46 13.63
N GLY A 157 -7.43 -7.23 13.82
CA GLY A 157 -6.46 -8.29 14.07
C GLY A 157 -6.77 -9.06 15.35
N LYS A 158 -7.16 -8.37 16.43
CA LYS A 158 -7.65 -9.03 17.65
C LYS A 158 -8.88 -9.88 17.40
N ILE A 159 -9.85 -9.39 16.62
CA ILE A 159 -11.04 -10.16 16.23
C ILE A 159 -10.64 -11.42 15.43
N ALA A 160 -9.75 -11.28 14.45
CA ALA A 160 -9.28 -12.36 13.61
C ALA A 160 -8.60 -13.46 14.46
N HIS A 161 -7.73 -13.04 15.39
CA HIS A 161 -7.06 -13.93 16.32
C HIS A 161 -8.04 -14.69 17.24
N GLU A 162 -8.99 -13.97 17.87
CA GLU A 162 -10.04 -14.57 18.72
C GLU A 162 -10.92 -15.58 17.98
N LYS A 163 -11.13 -15.36 16.67
CA LYS A 163 -11.95 -16.21 15.81
C LYS A 163 -11.16 -17.28 15.07
N ASN A 164 -9.83 -17.32 15.22
CA ASN A 164 -8.92 -18.21 14.48
C ASN A 164 -9.09 -18.10 12.95
N VAL A 165 -9.21 -16.86 12.47
CA VAL A 165 -9.32 -16.49 11.05
C VAL A 165 -8.03 -15.80 10.62
N LEU A 166 -7.55 -16.08 9.40
CA LEU A 166 -6.32 -15.44 8.90
C LEU A 166 -6.54 -13.94 8.67
N PHE A 167 -5.58 -13.11 9.05
CA PHE A 167 -5.63 -11.67 8.83
C PHE A 167 -4.59 -11.19 7.80
N MET A 168 -5.07 -10.66 6.69
CA MET A 168 -4.26 -10.09 5.62
C MET A 168 -4.45 -8.58 5.53
N VAL A 169 -3.35 -7.84 5.49
CA VAL A 169 -3.36 -6.36 5.45
C VAL A 169 -2.67 -5.85 4.19
N ASP A 170 -3.36 -4.98 3.44
CA ASP A 170 -2.77 -4.13 2.40
C ASP A 170 -2.27 -2.82 3.03
N CYS A 171 -0.95 -2.65 3.12
CA CYS A 171 -0.34 -1.45 3.69
C CYS A 171 0.24 -0.49 2.64
N ALA A 172 -0.24 -0.52 1.39
CA ALA A 172 0.32 0.28 0.31
C ALA A 172 0.36 1.80 0.58
N GLN A 173 -0.58 2.34 1.37
CA GLN A 173 -0.60 3.77 1.74
C GLN A 173 0.06 4.08 3.10
N THR A 174 0.48 3.08 3.85
CA THR A 174 0.89 3.25 5.25
C THR A 174 2.30 2.75 5.54
N ALA A 175 2.81 1.79 4.76
CA ALA A 175 4.18 1.30 4.88
C ALA A 175 5.19 2.45 4.64
N GLY A 176 5.83 2.91 5.71
CA GLY A 176 6.78 4.04 5.69
C GLY A 176 6.24 5.37 6.23
N VAL A 177 4.97 5.44 6.65
CA VAL A 177 4.36 6.63 7.28
C VAL A 177 3.69 6.31 8.61
N LEU A 178 3.02 5.16 8.75
CA LEU A 178 2.38 4.73 10.00
C LEU A 178 3.08 3.51 10.59
N PRO A 179 3.11 3.37 11.93
CA PRO A 179 3.67 2.19 12.56
C PRO A 179 2.84 0.95 12.21
N ILE A 180 3.54 -0.14 11.88
CA ILE A 180 2.95 -1.45 11.61
C ILE A 180 3.73 -2.47 12.42
N ASP A 181 3.03 -3.22 13.26
CA ASP A 181 3.61 -4.28 14.07
C ASP A 181 2.82 -5.56 13.81
N VAL A 182 3.42 -6.49 13.04
CA VAL A 182 2.73 -7.71 12.62
C VAL A 182 2.38 -8.63 13.79
N GLU A 183 3.16 -8.58 14.87
CA GLU A 183 2.94 -9.41 16.06
C GLU A 183 1.82 -8.81 16.92
N ARG A 184 1.93 -7.51 17.25
CA ARG A 184 0.93 -6.81 18.06
C ARG A 184 -0.44 -6.77 17.37
N PHE A 185 -0.46 -6.60 16.04
CA PHE A 185 -1.70 -6.49 15.28
C PHE A 185 -2.21 -7.85 14.77
N HIS A 186 -1.60 -8.96 15.17
CA HIS A 186 -1.98 -10.32 14.75
C HIS A 186 -2.11 -10.48 13.23
N ILE A 187 -1.17 -9.90 12.47
CA ILE A 187 -1.19 -9.94 11.01
C ILE A 187 -0.54 -11.25 10.54
N ASP A 188 -1.30 -12.08 9.84
CA ASP A 188 -0.79 -13.31 9.23
C ASP A 188 -0.06 -13.04 7.91
N LEU A 189 -0.53 -12.04 7.16
CA LEU A 189 -0.02 -11.66 5.85
C LEU A 189 0.01 -10.13 5.72
N LEU A 190 1.16 -9.54 5.38
CA LEU A 190 1.27 -8.10 5.15
C LEU A 190 1.79 -7.85 3.73
N ALA A 191 0.96 -7.23 2.89
CA ALA A 191 1.28 -6.90 1.51
C ALA A 191 1.67 -5.42 1.38
N PHE A 192 2.81 -5.13 0.76
CA PHE A 192 3.34 -3.77 0.60
C PHE A 192 3.84 -3.50 -0.82
N THR A 193 4.02 -2.21 -1.13
CA THR A 193 4.65 -1.73 -2.38
C THR A 193 5.77 -0.75 -2.06
N GLY A 194 6.87 -0.81 -2.80
CA GLY A 194 8.04 0.04 -2.54
C GLY A 194 7.89 1.47 -3.08
N HIS A 195 7.16 1.66 -4.17
CA HIS A 195 7.17 2.92 -4.92
C HIS A 195 6.35 4.07 -4.32
N LYS A 196 5.71 3.85 -3.17
CA LYS A 196 4.91 4.84 -2.44
C LYS A 196 5.69 5.35 -1.22
N SER A 197 5.13 5.24 -0.02
CA SER A 197 5.69 5.81 1.21
C SER A 197 6.98 5.12 1.70
N LEU A 198 7.39 4.01 1.07
CA LEU A 198 8.72 3.40 1.26
C LEU A 198 9.82 4.04 0.41
N PHE A 199 9.47 5.02 -0.45
CA PHE A 199 10.39 5.77 -1.32
C PHE A 199 11.24 4.95 -2.31
N GLY A 200 10.98 3.65 -2.44
CA GLY A 200 11.66 2.78 -3.39
C GLY A 200 11.23 3.03 -4.84
N LEU A 201 11.82 2.25 -5.76
CA LEU A 201 11.47 2.30 -7.17
C LEU A 201 10.21 1.47 -7.50
N GLN A 202 9.60 1.77 -8.64
CA GLN A 202 8.56 0.89 -9.22
C GLN A 202 9.12 -0.50 -9.51
N GLY A 203 8.24 -1.50 -9.56
CA GLY A 203 8.65 -2.90 -9.71
C GLY A 203 9.26 -3.50 -8.43
N THR A 204 8.94 -2.93 -7.27
CA THR A 204 9.30 -3.47 -5.95
C THR A 204 8.07 -3.52 -5.03
N GLY A 205 7.98 -4.59 -4.26
CA GLY A 205 6.94 -4.85 -3.27
C GLY A 205 7.21 -6.16 -2.57
N GLY A 206 6.28 -6.62 -1.75
CA GLY A 206 6.43 -7.91 -1.11
C GLY A 206 5.27 -8.33 -0.23
N LEU A 207 5.41 -9.55 0.29
CA LEU A 207 4.46 -10.21 1.15
C LEU A 207 5.21 -10.79 2.35
N TYR A 208 4.91 -10.31 3.55
CA TYR A 208 5.22 -11.04 4.77
C TYR A 208 4.22 -12.18 4.97
N VAL A 209 4.71 -13.33 5.44
CA VAL A 209 3.91 -14.51 5.78
C VAL A 209 4.30 -14.99 7.18
N ARG A 210 3.35 -15.03 8.12
CA ARG A 210 3.58 -15.50 9.50
C ARG A 210 4.26 -16.87 9.54
N PRO A 211 5.19 -17.12 10.48
CA PRO A 211 5.74 -18.45 10.73
C PRO A 211 4.65 -19.52 10.91
N GLY A 212 4.81 -20.66 10.23
CA GLY A 212 3.87 -21.78 10.26
C GLY A 212 2.69 -21.67 9.28
N LEU A 213 2.54 -20.56 8.55
CA LEU A 213 1.59 -20.45 7.45
C LEU A 213 2.26 -20.82 6.12
N THR A 214 1.59 -21.69 5.37
CA THR A 214 1.97 -22.08 4.00
C THR A 214 1.06 -21.39 3.00
N VAL A 215 1.65 -20.84 1.94
CA VAL A 215 0.94 -20.17 0.85
C VAL A 215 1.34 -20.83 -0.46
N ASN A 216 0.36 -21.26 -1.25
CA ASN A 216 0.66 -21.87 -2.56
C ASN A 216 1.17 -20.79 -3.54
N PRO A 217 2.25 -21.04 -4.29
CA PRO A 217 2.76 -20.07 -5.23
C PRO A 217 1.89 -19.95 -6.47
N LEU A 218 1.89 -18.75 -7.07
CA LEU A 218 1.26 -18.52 -8.38
C LEU A 218 2.19 -18.79 -9.55
N LYS A 219 3.50 -18.86 -9.30
CA LYS A 219 4.54 -19.04 -10.30
C LYS A 219 5.50 -20.13 -9.86
N HIS A 220 5.76 -21.10 -10.73
CA HIS A 220 6.81 -22.10 -10.58
C HIS A 220 7.97 -21.75 -11.51
N GLY A 221 9.20 -22.02 -11.10
CA GLY A 221 10.38 -21.72 -11.90
C GLY A 221 11.67 -21.81 -11.10
N GLY A 222 12.77 -21.33 -11.68
CA GLY A 222 14.05 -21.33 -10.99
C GLY A 222 14.08 -20.34 -9.83
N THR A 223 14.40 -20.84 -8.62
CA THR A 223 14.51 -20.05 -7.38
C THR A 223 15.97 -19.75 -7.00
N GLY A 224 16.93 -20.50 -7.57
CA GLY A 224 18.34 -20.41 -7.19
C GLY A 224 18.75 -21.31 -6.02
N SER A 225 17.79 -22.02 -5.42
CA SER A 225 18.00 -23.00 -4.34
C SER A 225 17.44 -24.36 -4.74
N PHE A 226 17.93 -25.45 -4.13
CA PHE A 226 17.43 -26.81 -4.33
C PHE A 226 17.35 -27.23 -5.81
N SER A 227 18.32 -26.79 -6.63
CA SER A 227 18.32 -26.95 -8.09
C SER A 227 18.50 -28.40 -8.56
N GLU A 228 18.86 -29.30 -7.66
CA GLU A 228 18.97 -30.73 -7.88
C GLU A 228 17.61 -31.47 -7.86
N TYR A 229 16.53 -30.81 -7.43
CA TYR A 229 15.18 -31.37 -7.37
C TYR A 229 14.26 -30.75 -8.44
N LEU A 230 13.29 -31.53 -8.93
CA LEU A 230 12.27 -31.04 -9.87
C LEU A 230 11.08 -30.41 -9.14
N GLU A 231 10.86 -30.82 -7.90
CA GLU A 231 9.86 -30.27 -7.01
C GLU A 231 10.18 -28.81 -6.68
N HIS A 232 9.16 -27.95 -6.75
CA HIS A 232 9.32 -26.54 -6.38
C HIS A 232 9.62 -26.43 -4.88
N PRO A 233 10.58 -25.58 -4.46
CA PRO A 233 10.90 -25.41 -3.05
C PRO A 233 9.68 -25.02 -2.23
N SER A 234 9.54 -25.61 -1.05
CA SER A 234 8.43 -25.35 -0.12
C SER A 234 8.77 -24.33 0.98
N LEU A 235 10.04 -23.91 1.05
CA LEU A 235 10.56 -23.02 2.08
C LEU A 235 10.45 -21.55 1.67
N MET A 236 10.12 -20.69 2.64
CA MET A 236 10.18 -19.24 2.45
C MET A 236 11.64 -18.75 2.47
N PRO A 237 11.97 -17.69 1.71
CA PRO A 237 11.10 -16.96 0.78
C PRO A 237 10.98 -17.63 -0.61
N ASP A 238 11.87 -18.58 -0.92
CA ASP A 238 12.05 -19.20 -2.24
C ASP A 238 10.78 -19.76 -2.86
N VAL A 239 9.87 -20.31 -2.04
CA VAL A 239 8.58 -20.83 -2.50
C VAL A 239 7.78 -19.77 -3.27
N LEU A 240 7.91 -18.48 -2.92
CA LEU A 240 7.20 -17.36 -3.55
C LEU A 240 8.07 -16.52 -4.52
N GLU A 241 9.38 -16.73 -4.55
CA GLU A 241 10.36 -15.92 -5.30
C GLU A 241 10.88 -16.63 -6.57
N SER A 242 9.95 -17.08 -7.44
CA SER A 242 10.30 -17.68 -8.73
C SER A 242 10.85 -16.66 -9.72
N GLY A 243 12.07 -16.90 -10.22
CA GLY A 243 12.78 -16.08 -11.20
C GLY A 243 13.84 -15.15 -10.58
N THR A 244 14.60 -14.45 -11.42
CA THR A 244 15.57 -13.45 -10.95
C THR A 244 14.84 -12.25 -10.35
N LEU A 245 15.21 -11.88 -9.12
CA LEU A 245 14.65 -10.72 -8.44
C LEU A 245 15.12 -9.39 -9.05
N ASN A 246 14.28 -8.35 -8.93
CA ASN A 246 14.61 -6.98 -9.30
C ASN A 246 15.61 -6.35 -8.31
N THR A 247 16.83 -6.87 -8.30
CA THR A 247 17.87 -6.48 -7.34
C THR A 247 18.25 -4.99 -7.40
N PRO A 248 18.36 -4.33 -8.58
CA PRO A 248 18.55 -2.88 -8.64
C PRO A 248 17.40 -2.11 -7.98
N GLY A 249 16.15 -2.54 -8.21
CA GLY A 249 14.98 -1.96 -7.56
C GLY A 249 15.03 -2.15 -6.05
N LEU A 250 15.39 -3.35 -5.58
CA LEU A 250 15.54 -3.66 -4.16
C LEU A 250 16.65 -2.82 -3.49
N ALA A 251 17.75 -2.55 -4.19
CA ALA A 251 18.77 -1.61 -3.70
C ALA A 251 18.19 -0.21 -3.46
N GLY A 252 17.37 0.29 -4.39
CA GLY A 252 16.66 1.56 -4.22
C GLY A 252 15.62 1.53 -3.09
N LEU A 253 14.89 0.42 -2.94
CA LEU A 253 13.96 0.22 -1.83
C LEU A 253 14.68 0.24 -0.48
N TRP A 254 15.83 -0.44 -0.37
CA TRP A 254 16.65 -0.43 0.82
C TRP A 254 17.10 0.99 1.20
N ALA A 255 17.60 1.77 0.25
CA ALA A 255 17.96 3.17 0.48
C ALA A 255 16.76 4.03 0.93
N GLY A 256 15.56 3.76 0.39
CA GLY A 256 14.32 4.42 0.82
C GLY A 256 13.94 4.09 2.27
N ILE A 257 14.09 2.83 2.68
CA ILE A 257 13.86 2.41 4.08
C ILE A 257 14.90 3.02 5.01
N GLN A 258 16.18 3.06 4.60
CA GLN A 258 17.24 3.72 5.38
C GLN A 258 16.96 5.22 5.57
N PHE A 259 16.42 5.90 4.55
CA PHE A 259 15.97 7.28 4.69
C PHE A 259 14.86 7.42 5.73
N ILE A 260 13.88 6.51 5.75
CA ILE A 260 12.82 6.47 6.76
C ILE A 260 13.40 6.26 8.16
N GLN A 261 14.32 5.30 8.33
CA GLN A 261 14.97 5.00 9.61
C GLN A 261 15.79 6.20 10.12
N ALA A 262 16.53 6.88 9.23
CA ALA A 262 17.33 8.05 9.59
C ALA A 262 16.48 9.28 9.92
N THR A 263 15.36 9.49 9.20
CA THR A 263 14.45 10.62 9.41
C THR A 263 13.53 10.42 10.62
N GLY A 264 13.15 9.16 10.87
CA GLY A 264 12.17 8.76 11.87
C GLY A 264 10.76 8.78 11.30
N LEU A 265 10.05 7.67 11.49
CA LEU A 265 8.65 7.48 11.05
C LEU A 265 7.72 8.56 11.61
N ASP A 266 7.87 8.90 12.89
CA ASP A 266 7.07 9.94 13.56
C ASP A 266 7.31 11.35 12.98
N THR A 267 8.52 11.62 12.47
CA THR A 267 8.84 12.90 11.82
C THR A 267 8.13 12.99 10.48
N ILE A 268 8.17 11.92 9.69
CA ILE A 268 7.48 11.84 8.40
C ILE A 268 5.97 11.99 8.60
N CYS A 269 5.40 11.20 9.52
CA CYS A 269 3.97 11.23 9.85
C CYS A 269 3.51 12.63 10.27
N ARG A 270 4.22 13.28 11.22
CA ARG A 270 3.85 14.62 11.70
C ARG A 270 3.92 15.68 10.61
N LYS A 271 4.93 15.63 9.73
CA LYS A 271 5.04 16.56 8.61
C LYS A 271 3.87 16.40 7.65
N GLU A 272 3.57 15.17 7.26
CA GLU A 272 2.44 14.88 6.37
C GLU A 272 1.09 15.27 6.99
N GLN A 273 0.91 15.06 8.30
CA GLN A 273 -0.26 15.49 9.04
C GLN A 273 -0.42 17.01 9.07
N ALA A 274 0.64 17.77 9.34
CA ALA A 274 0.58 19.24 9.37
C ALA A 274 0.20 19.83 8.01
N LEU A 275 0.81 19.33 6.92
CA LEU A 275 0.46 19.76 5.56
C LEU A 275 -0.98 19.38 5.18
N THR A 276 -1.45 18.23 5.65
CA THR A 276 -2.83 17.76 5.45
C THR A 276 -3.82 18.64 6.21
N GLU A 277 -3.49 19.03 7.44
CA GLU A 277 -4.30 19.94 8.26
C GLU A 277 -4.47 21.30 7.57
N GLN A 278 -3.36 21.94 7.20
CA GLN A 278 -3.36 23.22 6.48
C GLN A 278 -4.20 23.14 5.20
N LEU A 279 -4.06 22.06 4.43
CA LEU A 279 -4.81 21.88 3.19
C LEU A 279 -6.31 21.65 3.44
N ILE A 280 -6.70 20.85 4.43
CA ILE A 280 -8.11 20.64 4.79
C ILE A 280 -8.74 21.95 5.26
N GLU A 281 -8.08 22.70 6.15
CA GLU A 281 -8.59 23.97 6.67
C GLU A 281 -8.77 25.00 5.55
N GLY A 282 -7.74 25.15 4.69
CA GLY A 282 -7.79 26.05 3.55
C GLY A 282 -8.89 25.71 2.56
N LEU A 283 -9.01 24.45 2.17
CA LEU A 283 -10.02 23.99 1.21
C LEU A 283 -11.45 24.06 1.78
N SER A 284 -11.62 23.76 3.07
CA SER A 284 -12.95 23.79 3.73
C SER A 284 -13.53 25.20 3.83
N SER A 285 -12.70 26.24 3.71
CA SER A 285 -13.14 27.64 3.72
C SER A 285 -13.71 28.12 2.38
N ILE A 286 -13.54 27.34 1.31
CA ILE A 286 -13.91 27.71 -0.06
C ILE A 286 -15.34 27.25 -0.34
N HIS A 287 -16.22 28.19 -0.71
CA HIS A 287 -17.61 27.87 -1.06
C HIS A 287 -17.67 26.93 -2.27
N GLY A 288 -18.58 25.95 -2.22
CA GLY A 288 -18.74 24.93 -3.27
C GLY A 288 -17.72 23.78 -3.20
N VAL A 289 -16.70 23.84 -2.35
CA VAL A 289 -15.77 22.72 -2.14
C VAL A 289 -16.36 21.71 -1.16
N THR A 290 -16.35 20.43 -1.55
CA THR A 290 -16.67 19.30 -0.66
C THR A 290 -15.44 18.41 -0.52
N ILE A 291 -15.02 18.15 0.72
CA ILE A 291 -13.93 17.23 1.05
C ILE A 291 -14.52 15.91 1.55
N TYR A 292 -13.99 14.78 1.08
CA TYR A 292 -14.44 13.45 1.46
C TYR A 292 -13.49 12.79 2.46
N GLY A 293 -14.06 12.05 3.41
CA GLY A 293 -13.32 11.36 4.48
C GLY A 293 -13.21 12.15 5.79
N PRO A 294 -12.49 11.62 6.78
CA PRO A 294 -12.43 12.18 8.13
C PRO A 294 -11.79 13.57 8.14
N SER A 295 -12.39 14.51 8.89
CA SER A 295 -11.78 15.82 9.14
C SER A 295 -10.63 15.74 10.16
N ASP A 296 -10.68 14.79 11.09
CA ASP A 296 -9.59 14.55 12.05
C ASP A 296 -8.37 13.96 11.34
N ILE A 297 -7.29 14.74 11.27
CA ILE A 297 -6.01 14.36 10.66
C ILE A 297 -5.36 13.13 11.32
N LYS A 298 -5.73 12.78 12.55
CA LYS A 298 -5.24 11.56 13.21
C LYS A 298 -5.93 10.30 12.69
N GLN A 299 -7.06 10.45 12.00
CA GLN A 299 -7.84 9.36 11.42
C GLN A 299 -7.62 9.21 9.91
N ARG A 300 -6.67 9.95 9.33
CA ARG A 300 -6.31 9.83 7.91
C ARG A 300 -4.82 9.95 7.62
N THR A 301 -4.40 9.36 6.51
CA THR A 301 -3.12 9.65 5.85
C THR A 301 -3.19 10.97 5.07
N ALA A 302 -2.08 11.41 4.47
CA ALA A 302 -2.03 12.58 3.58
C ALA A 302 -2.68 12.34 2.22
N VAL A 303 -3.97 11.97 2.23
CA VAL A 303 -4.81 11.78 1.06
C VAL A 303 -6.10 12.54 1.28
N ILE A 304 -6.40 13.45 0.38
CA ILE A 304 -7.56 14.32 0.42
C ILE A 304 -8.25 14.22 -0.94
N SER A 305 -9.45 13.65 -0.96
CA SER A 305 -10.35 13.72 -2.11
C SER A 305 -11.33 14.86 -1.93
N MET A 306 -11.56 15.62 -2.98
CA MET A 306 -12.55 16.69 -3.01
C MET A 306 -13.20 16.83 -4.38
N ASN A 307 -14.33 17.55 -4.41
CA ASN A 307 -14.97 18.06 -5.62
C ASN A 307 -15.34 19.53 -5.41
N ILE A 308 -15.54 20.23 -6.53
CA ILE A 308 -16.08 21.60 -6.57
C ILE A 308 -17.45 21.51 -7.23
N GLU A 309 -18.46 22.13 -6.61
CA GLU A 309 -19.82 22.19 -7.17
C GLU A 309 -19.79 22.74 -8.61
N GLY A 310 -20.43 22.00 -9.52
CA GLY A 310 -20.53 22.40 -10.93
C GLY A 310 -19.28 22.15 -11.79
N ILE A 311 -18.19 21.57 -11.25
CA ILE A 311 -16.96 21.29 -12.01
C ILE A 311 -16.68 19.78 -12.01
N ASP A 312 -16.51 19.18 -13.20
CA ASP A 312 -16.09 17.79 -13.33
C ASP A 312 -14.68 17.57 -12.75
N CYS A 313 -14.45 16.45 -12.06
CA CYS A 313 -13.17 16.22 -11.39
C CYS A 313 -11.99 16.05 -12.37
N GLY A 314 -12.26 15.58 -13.59
CA GLY A 314 -11.31 15.50 -14.69
C GLY A 314 -10.94 16.89 -15.21
N GLU A 315 -11.94 17.72 -15.49
CA GLU A 315 -11.74 19.12 -15.90
C GLU A 315 -10.97 19.92 -14.85
N LEU A 316 -11.32 19.76 -13.57
CA LEU A 316 -10.62 20.38 -12.45
C LEU A 316 -9.13 19.99 -12.44
N SER A 317 -8.81 18.71 -12.62
CA SER A 317 -7.41 18.24 -12.62
C SER A 317 -6.63 18.78 -13.82
N VAL A 318 -7.28 18.87 -15.00
CA VAL A 318 -6.67 19.48 -16.19
C VAL A 318 -6.39 20.97 -15.98
N ALA A 319 -7.35 21.71 -15.40
CA ALA A 319 -7.16 23.13 -15.11
C ALA A 319 -6.06 23.38 -14.09
N LEU A 320 -5.99 22.58 -13.02
CA LEU A 320 -4.94 22.65 -12.00
C LEU A 320 -3.54 22.42 -12.59
N ASP A 321 -3.40 21.43 -13.48
CA ASP A 321 -2.11 21.15 -14.13
C ASP A 321 -1.74 22.26 -15.13
N TYR A 322 -2.63 22.57 -16.08
CA TYR A 322 -2.30 23.48 -17.18
C TYR A 322 -2.12 24.94 -16.74
N GLU A 323 -2.93 25.41 -15.80
CA GLU A 323 -2.92 26.83 -15.41
C GLU A 323 -2.01 27.11 -14.19
N TYR A 324 -1.83 26.12 -13.31
CA TYR A 324 -1.12 26.31 -12.03
C TYR A 324 0.06 25.35 -11.83
N GLY A 325 0.28 24.38 -12.73
CA GLY A 325 1.34 23.37 -12.59
C GLY A 325 1.10 22.39 -11.44
N ILE A 326 -0.14 22.23 -10.99
CA ILE A 326 -0.50 21.38 -9.85
C ILE A 326 -0.99 20.02 -10.36
N ILE A 327 -0.13 19.01 -10.23
CA ILE A 327 -0.46 17.64 -10.61
C ILE A 327 -1.28 16.97 -9.49
N THR A 328 -2.51 16.60 -9.84
CA THR A 328 -3.47 15.82 -9.03
C THR A 328 -3.84 14.53 -9.75
N ARG A 329 -4.76 13.76 -9.16
CA ARG A 329 -5.39 12.62 -9.81
C ARG A 329 -6.91 12.75 -9.77
N SER A 330 -7.59 12.38 -10.84
CA SER A 330 -9.06 12.37 -10.93
C SER A 330 -9.63 10.98 -11.24
N GLY A 331 -10.95 10.86 -11.10
CA GLY A 331 -11.72 9.65 -11.43
C GLY A 331 -11.97 8.75 -10.23
N LEU A 332 -11.93 7.43 -10.47
CA LEU A 332 -12.33 6.41 -9.50
C LEU A 332 -11.19 5.83 -8.65
N HIS A 333 -9.95 6.30 -8.83
CA HIS A 333 -8.77 5.92 -8.03
C HIS A 333 -8.58 4.41 -7.83
N CYS A 334 -9.04 3.61 -8.80
CA CYS A 334 -9.07 2.15 -8.71
C CYS A 334 -9.81 1.60 -7.45
N ALA A 335 -10.77 2.33 -6.89
CA ALA A 335 -11.53 1.95 -5.69
C ALA A 335 -13.05 2.19 -5.89
N PRO A 336 -13.70 1.54 -6.87
CA PRO A 336 -15.11 1.80 -7.19
C PRO A 336 -16.07 1.54 -6.02
N LEU A 337 -15.81 0.51 -5.19
CA LEU A 337 -16.61 0.24 -3.98
C LEU A 337 -16.49 1.38 -2.95
N ALA A 338 -15.28 1.94 -2.81
CA ALA A 338 -15.06 3.07 -1.91
C ALA A 338 -15.82 4.31 -2.40
N HIS A 339 -15.80 4.56 -3.70
CA HIS A 339 -16.59 5.63 -4.32
C HIS A 339 -18.11 5.44 -4.11
N GLN A 340 -18.62 4.22 -4.20
CA GLN A 340 -20.03 3.93 -3.87
C GLN A 340 -20.33 4.22 -2.39
N THR A 341 -19.41 3.86 -1.50
CA THR A 341 -19.53 4.08 -0.05
C THR A 341 -19.64 5.57 0.30
N ILE A 342 -18.80 6.41 -0.31
CA ILE A 342 -18.76 7.86 -0.01
C ILE A 342 -19.65 8.70 -0.95
N GLY A 343 -20.43 8.05 -1.84
CA GLY A 343 -21.38 8.73 -2.72
C GLY A 343 -20.76 9.46 -3.93
N THR A 344 -19.59 9.03 -4.41
CA THR A 344 -18.84 9.67 -5.53
C THR A 344 -18.60 8.74 -6.71
N PHE A 345 -19.40 7.68 -6.86
CA PHE A 345 -19.23 6.71 -7.96
C PHE A 345 -19.50 7.33 -9.34
N GLU A 346 -20.53 8.17 -9.47
CA GLU A 346 -20.87 8.80 -10.75
C GLU A 346 -19.97 9.99 -11.08
N SER A 347 -19.59 10.79 -10.07
CA SER A 347 -18.80 12.00 -10.25
C SER A 347 -17.28 11.79 -10.21
N GLY A 348 -16.82 10.69 -9.61
CA GLY A 348 -15.42 10.55 -9.23
C GLY A 348 -15.00 11.58 -8.17
N SER A 349 -13.69 11.75 -8.00
CA SER A 349 -13.14 12.84 -7.17
C SER A 349 -11.80 13.33 -7.67
N CYS A 350 -11.47 14.60 -7.42
CA CYS A 350 -10.11 15.11 -7.55
C CYS A 350 -9.36 14.85 -6.24
N ARG A 351 -8.18 14.23 -6.32
CA ARG A 351 -7.42 13.77 -5.16
C ARG A 351 -6.06 14.46 -5.10
N PHE A 352 -5.80 15.05 -3.96
CA PHE A 352 -4.51 15.58 -3.55
C PHE A 352 -3.85 14.60 -2.56
N SER A 353 -2.55 14.44 -2.70
CA SER A 353 -1.74 13.70 -1.73
C SER A 353 -0.37 14.35 -1.59
N PRO A 354 -0.21 15.24 -0.59
CA PRO A 354 1.09 15.69 -0.13
C PRO A 354 1.99 14.50 0.21
N GLY A 355 3.30 14.71 0.13
CA GLY A 355 4.27 13.73 0.60
C GLY A 355 5.35 14.44 1.41
N PHE A 356 6.32 13.67 1.90
CA PHE A 356 7.39 14.22 2.75
C PHE A 356 8.16 15.41 2.14
N PHE A 357 8.30 15.50 0.82
CA PHE A 357 9.01 16.61 0.15
C PHE A 357 8.11 17.79 -0.22
N THR A 358 6.80 17.69 -0.01
CA THR A 358 5.88 18.83 -0.17
C THR A 358 6.19 19.90 0.88
N THR A 359 6.02 21.16 0.49
CA THR A 359 6.26 22.35 1.30
C THR A 359 4.95 23.07 1.64
N GLU A 360 4.97 23.94 2.65
CA GLU A 360 3.80 24.78 2.99
C GLU A 360 3.43 25.73 1.85
N ASP A 361 4.41 26.23 1.09
CA ASP A 361 4.19 27.06 -0.10
C ASP A 361 3.43 26.30 -1.19
N ASP A 362 3.70 24.99 -1.37
CA ASP A 362 2.94 24.14 -2.30
C ASP A 362 1.48 24.01 -1.86
N ILE A 363 1.22 23.89 -0.55
CA ILE A 363 -0.14 23.81 0.01
C ILE A 363 -0.88 25.13 -0.21
N ASP A 364 -0.23 26.26 0.05
CA ASP A 364 -0.79 27.59 -0.19
C ASP A 364 -1.10 27.84 -1.68
N ALA A 365 -0.24 27.39 -2.58
CA ALA A 365 -0.47 27.45 -4.02
C ALA A 365 -1.71 26.65 -4.42
N VAL A 366 -1.89 25.46 -3.85
CA VAL A 366 -3.08 24.62 -4.08
C VAL A 366 -4.36 25.30 -3.60
N ILE A 367 -4.37 25.83 -2.38
CA ILE A 367 -5.55 26.51 -1.82
C ILE A 367 -5.94 27.71 -2.69
N LYS A 368 -4.97 28.53 -3.12
CA LYS A 368 -5.20 29.68 -4.01
C LYS A 368 -5.75 29.26 -5.37
N ALA A 369 -5.19 28.20 -5.97
CA ALA A 369 -5.64 27.69 -7.26
C ALA A 369 -7.08 27.15 -7.18
N VAL A 370 -7.39 26.35 -6.16
CA VAL A 370 -8.74 25.82 -5.95
C VAL A 370 -9.73 26.95 -5.69
N HIS A 371 -9.37 27.94 -4.88
CA HIS A 371 -10.23 29.10 -4.65
C HIS A 371 -10.50 29.84 -5.97
N SER A 372 -9.48 30.11 -6.77
CA SER A 372 -9.65 30.80 -8.06
C SER A 372 -10.51 30.01 -9.06
N LEU A 373 -10.50 28.67 -9.00
CA LEU A 373 -11.32 27.81 -9.86
C LEU A 373 -12.77 27.73 -9.36
N ALA A 374 -12.98 27.70 -8.04
CA ALA A 374 -14.31 27.64 -7.43
C ALA A 374 -15.12 28.94 -7.57
N THR A 375 -14.45 30.09 -7.71
CA THR A 375 -15.12 31.39 -7.87
C THR A 375 -15.35 31.82 -9.32
N ARG A 376 -15.22 30.90 -10.29
CA ARG A 376 -15.35 31.21 -11.72
C ARG A 376 -16.79 31.41 -12.17
#